data_AF-S8F0A0-F1
#
_entry.id   AF-S8F0A0-F1
#
_cell.length_a   1.000
_cell.length_b   1.000
_cell.length_c   1.000
_cell.angle_alpha   90.00
_cell.angle_beta   90.00
_cell.angle_gamma   90.00
#
_symmetry.space_group_name_H-M   'P 1'
#
loop_
_entity.id
_entity.type
_entity.pdbx_description
1 polymer ?
#
loop_
_entity_poly.entity_id
_entity_poly.type
_entity_poly.pdbx_seq_one_letter_code
_entity_poly.pdbx_strand_id
1 'polypeptide(L)'
;QQELALREGQANDALHRIRMALGMKSVVLRTRLREAQGSQRKSTRAWKDVQGLGKVMAEQARIYTLARSAMKRLLMDDKAALSLPTLLQRFQPLDATDLEATTEAILLDHTQRGGRNKLLSWIWAVDVGGDTDNSEWLSELHRVNWLRQKARTDRWEEQYVIVQEEMKQTVRSFEWKASQWDRLLGHGGPGHESYARRQGAMWRGMAAEARAEF
;
A
#
# COMPACT_ATOMS: atom_id res chain seq x y z
N GLN A 1 -11.16 -32.55 19.01
CA GLN A 1 -11.66 -32.16 17.67
C GLN A 1 -12.77 -31.10 17.72
N GLN A 2 -13.86 -31.27 18.48
CA GLN A 2 -14.95 -30.26 18.55
C GLN A 2 -14.53 -28.89 19.12
N GLU A 3 -13.72 -28.88 20.19
CA GLU A 3 -13.21 -27.64 20.80
C GLU A 3 -12.37 -26.81 19.82
N LEU A 4 -11.52 -27.45 19.00
CA LEU A 4 -10.66 -26.76 18.03
C LEU A 4 -11.48 -26.06 16.94
N ALA A 5 -12.46 -26.75 16.37
CA ALA A 5 -13.37 -26.17 15.38
C ALA A 5 -14.16 -24.97 15.95
N LEU A 6 -14.55 -25.04 17.22
CA LEU A 6 -15.19 -23.91 17.91
C LEU A 6 -14.25 -22.69 18.01
N ARG A 7 -12.98 -22.91 18.37
CA ARG A 7 -11.99 -21.81 18.45
C ARG A 7 -11.64 -21.24 17.09
N GLU A 8 -11.60 -22.06 16.05
CA GLU A 8 -11.46 -21.58 14.68
C GLU A 8 -12.63 -20.68 14.28
N GLY A 9 -13.88 -21.08 14.57
CA GLY A 9 -15.06 -20.25 14.35
C GLY A 9 -14.97 -18.91 15.10
N GLN A 10 -14.62 -18.94 16.40
CA GLN A 10 -14.43 -17.72 17.20
C GLN A 10 -13.36 -16.78 16.61
N ALA A 11 -12.24 -17.34 16.14
CA ALA A 11 -11.18 -16.55 15.53
C ALA A 11 -11.64 -15.94 14.20
N ASN A 12 -12.38 -16.70 13.39
CA ASN A 12 -12.92 -16.22 12.12
C ASN A 12 -13.92 -15.07 12.32
N ASP A 13 -14.89 -15.25 13.22
CA ASP A 13 -15.90 -14.23 13.54
C ASP A 13 -15.26 -12.95 14.08
N ALA A 14 -14.24 -13.09 14.94
CA ALA A 14 -13.52 -11.95 15.49
C ALA A 14 -12.78 -11.19 14.39
N LEU A 15 -12.09 -11.89 13.47
CA LEU A 15 -11.42 -11.27 12.32
C LEU A 15 -12.42 -10.57 11.39
N HIS A 16 -13.55 -11.21 11.08
CA HIS A 16 -14.62 -10.60 10.28
C HIS A 16 -15.07 -9.26 10.88
N ARG A 17 -15.38 -9.26 12.19
CA ARG A 17 -15.83 -8.05 12.90
C ARG A 17 -14.77 -6.97 12.95
N ILE A 18 -13.48 -7.33 13.10
CA ILE A 18 -12.37 -6.38 13.04
C ILE A 18 -12.33 -5.71 11.65
N ARG A 19 -12.41 -6.49 10.56
CA ARG A 19 -12.40 -5.95 9.18
C ARG A 19 -13.57 -5.00 8.92
N MET A 20 -14.78 -5.41 9.31
CA MET A 20 -15.98 -4.58 9.20
C MET A 20 -15.83 -3.26 9.96
N ALA A 21 -15.46 -3.33 11.24
CA ALA A 21 -15.30 -2.13 12.07
C ALA A 21 -14.22 -1.20 11.53
N LEU A 22 -13.12 -1.77 11.02
CA LEU A 22 -11.98 -1.04 10.48
C LEU A 22 -12.35 -0.27 9.20
N GLY A 23 -13.03 -0.88 8.23
CA GLY A 23 -13.42 -0.10 7.05
C GLY A 23 -14.66 0.78 7.26
N MET A 24 -15.56 0.48 8.19
CA MET A 24 -16.55 1.48 8.62
C MET A 24 -15.85 2.71 9.22
N LYS A 25 -14.83 2.50 10.06
CA LYS A 25 -14.03 3.58 10.66
C LYS A 25 -13.34 4.40 9.58
N SER A 26 -12.78 3.74 8.56
CA SER A 26 -12.13 4.42 7.43
C SER A 26 -13.11 5.28 6.62
N VAL A 27 -14.33 4.79 6.36
CA VAL A 27 -15.39 5.57 5.69
C VAL A 27 -15.76 6.80 6.51
N VAL A 28 -15.99 6.66 7.81
CA VAL A 28 -16.33 7.77 8.71
C VAL A 28 -15.23 8.84 8.74
N LEU A 29 -13.96 8.43 8.78
CA LEU A 29 -12.82 9.36 8.71
C LEU A 29 -12.80 10.18 7.40
N ARG A 30 -13.19 9.58 6.28
CA ARG A 30 -13.12 10.25 4.97
C ARG A 30 -14.34 11.12 4.66
N THR A 31 -15.54 10.64 4.95
CA THR A 31 -16.79 11.34 4.61
C THR A 31 -17.16 12.30 5.72
N ARG A 32 -17.55 11.76 6.88
CA ARG A 32 -18.12 12.53 7.98
C ARG A 32 -17.15 13.54 8.59
N LEU A 33 -15.88 13.17 8.77
CA LEU A 33 -14.89 14.09 9.36
C LEU A 33 -14.47 15.21 8.40
N ARG A 34 -14.37 14.93 7.09
CA ARG A 34 -14.09 15.96 6.08
C ARG A 34 -15.28 16.90 5.88
N GLU A 35 -16.50 16.36 5.82
CA GLU A 35 -17.74 17.15 5.73
C GLU A 35 -18.05 17.94 7.01
N ALA A 36 -17.50 17.51 8.15
CA ALA A 36 -17.62 18.21 9.41
C ALA A 36 -16.64 19.39 9.57
N GLN A 37 -15.75 19.63 8.59
CA GLN A 37 -14.87 20.80 8.63
C GLN A 37 -15.71 22.08 8.70
N GLY A 38 -15.50 22.87 9.77
CA GLY A 38 -16.26 24.08 10.06
C GLY A 38 -17.43 23.90 11.05
N SER A 39 -17.76 22.68 11.49
CA SER A 39 -18.79 22.44 12.50
C SER A 39 -18.28 21.57 13.66
N GLN A 40 -18.10 22.19 14.82
CA GLN A 40 -17.71 21.53 16.08
C GLN A 40 -18.63 20.33 16.40
N ARG A 41 -19.95 20.54 16.37
CA ARG A 41 -20.94 19.50 16.70
C ARG A 41 -20.87 18.28 15.77
N LYS A 42 -20.70 18.49 14.46
CA LYS A 42 -20.58 17.39 13.49
C LYS A 42 -19.25 16.64 13.68
N SER A 43 -18.18 17.37 13.97
CA SER A 43 -16.87 16.80 14.26
C SER A 43 -16.91 15.92 15.51
N THR A 44 -17.48 16.41 16.62
CA THR A 44 -17.61 15.63 17.86
C THR A 44 -18.41 14.33 17.66
N ARG A 45 -19.48 14.37 16.86
CA ARG A 45 -20.28 13.18 16.53
C ARG A 45 -19.48 12.16 15.72
N ALA A 46 -18.79 12.61 14.67
CA ALA A 46 -17.96 11.73 13.86
C ALA A 46 -16.82 11.10 14.71
N TRP A 47 -16.20 11.87 15.60
CA TRP A 47 -15.22 11.34 16.54
C TRP A 47 -15.81 10.33 17.53
N LYS A 48 -17.05 10.54 18.00
CA LYS A 48 -17.75 9.57 18.84
C LYS A 48 -17.97 8.24 18.11
N ASP A 49 -18.33 8.29 16.84
CA ASP A 49 -18.49 7.10 16.00
C ASP A 49 -17.14 6.36 15.84
N VAL A 50 -16.06 7.09 15.55
CA VAL A 50 -14.69 6.54 15.44
C VAL A 50 -14.26 5.86 16.74
N GLN A 51 -14.53 6.48 17.90
CA GLN A 51 -14.24 5.90 19.21
C GLN A 51 -15.07 4.64 19.48
N GLY A 52 -16.36 4.65 19.10
CA GLY A 52 -17.22 3.48 19.22
C GLY A 52 -16.69 2.28 18.42
N LEU A 53 -16.30 2.52 17.17
CA LEU A 53 -15.69 1.50 16.32
C LEU A 53 -14.33 1.02 16.87
N GLY A 54 -13.52 1.93 17.41
CA GLY A 54 -12.26 1.57 18.09
C GLY A 54 -12.47 0.62 19.28
N LYS A 55 -13.53 0.81 20.07
CA LYS A 55 -13.87 -0.10 21.17
C LYS A 55 -14.28 -1.48 20.67
N VAL A 56 -15.08 -1.55 19.60
CA VAL A 56 -15.46 -2.82 18.96
C VAL A 56 -14.22 -3.55 18.47
N MET A 57 -13.29 -2.85 17.80
CA MET A 57 -12.04 -3.45 17.32
C MET A 57 -11.20 -4.00 18.49
N ALA A 58 -11.04 -3.25 19.57
CA ALA A 58 -10.26 -3.68 20.74
C ALA A 58 -10.86 -4.92 21.41
N GLU A 59 -12.18 -4.99 21.50
CA GLU A 59 -12.86 -6.16 22.07
C GLU A 59 -12.67 -7.41 21.19
N GLN A 60 -12.88 -7.29 19.89
CA GLN A 60 -12.71 -8.41 18.97
C GLN A 60 -11.24 -8.86 18.87
N ALA A 61 -10.28 -7.93 18.97
CA ALA A 61 -8.86 -8.24 19.05
C ALA A 61 -8.52 -9.12 20.27
N ARG A 62 -9.16 -8.87 21.41
CA ARG A 62 -9.00 -9.71 22.62
C ARG A 62 -9.58 -11.11 22.40
N ILE A 63 -10.80 -11.19 21.85
CA ILE A 63 -11.46 -12.48 21.56
C ILE A 63 -10.60 -13.30 20.60
N TYR A 64 -10.09 -12.69 19.54
CA TYR A 64 -9.18 -13.33 18.60
C TYR A 64 -7.91 -13.86 19.29
N THR A 65 -7.26 -13.02 20.11
CA THR A 65 -6.02 -13.38 20.80
C THR A 65 -6.24 -14.54 21.77
N LEU A 66 -7.37 -14.53 22.50
CA LEU A 66 -7.77 -15.62 23.39
C LEU A 66 -8.03 -16.91 22.62
N ALA A 67 -8.81 -16.86 21.54
CA ALA A 67 -9.10 -18.01 20.69
C ALA A 67 -7.81 -18.61 20.11
N ARG A 68 -6.90 -17.77 19.59
CA ARG A 68 -5.58 -18.19 19.10
C ARG A 68 -4.73 -18.85 20.16
N SER A 69 -4.69 -18.30 21.37
CA SER A 69 -3.94 -18.90 22.49
C SER A 69 -4.50 -20.26 22.92
N ALA A 70 -5.82 -20.43 22.87
CA ALA A 70 -6.48 -21.69 23.16
C ALA A 70 -6.20 -22.74 22.07
N MET A 71 -6.30 -22.35 20.79
CA MET A 71 -5.92 -23.21 19.66
C MET A 71 -4.48 -23.70 19.80
N LYS A 72 -3.54 -22.79 20.07
CA LYS A 72 -2.12 -23.16 20.25
C LYS A 72 -1.93 -24.18 21.37
N ARG A 73 -2.62 -24.04 22.50
CA ARG A 73 -2.54 -25.00 23.62
C ARG A 73 -3.08 -26.37 23.23
N LEU A 74 -4.28 -26.42 22.65
CA LEU A 74 -4.93 -27.68 22.25
C LEU A 74 -4.10 -28.46 21.22
N LEU A 75 -3.46 -27.77 20.27
CA LEU A 75 -2.59 -28.39 19.26
C LEU A 75 -1.21 -28.81 19.78
N MET A 76 -0.77 -28.29 20.92
CA MET A 76 0.45 -28.75 21.59
C MET A 76 0.20 -29.99 22.45
N ASP A 77 -1.02 -30.13 22.98
CA ASP A 77 -1.43 -31.28 23.80
C ASP A 77 -1.87 -32.49 22.94
N ASP A 78 -2.53 -32.25 21.80
CA ASP A 78 -2.82 -33.30 20.83
C ASP A 78 -1.55 -33.68 20.04
N LYS A 79 -1.34 -34.97 19.76
CA LYS A 79 -0.29 -35.47 18.84
C LYS A 79 -0.42 -34.96 17.39
N ALA A 80 -1.37 -34.05 17.14
CA ALA A 80 -1.63 -33.38 15.87
C ALA A 80 -0.67 -32.19 15.62
N ALA A 81 0.60 -32.31 16.01
CA ALA A 81 1.63 -31.30 15.77
C ALA A 81 1.83 -30.97 14.27
N LEU A 82 1.35 -31.84 13.37
CA LEU A 82 1.47 -31.69 11.92
C LEU A 82 0.56 -30.58 11.34
N SER A 83 -0.58 -30.26 11.97
CA SER A 83 -1.51 -29.22 11.48
C SER A 83 -1.28 -27.85 12.10
N LEU A 84 -0.45 -27.76 13.15
CA LEU A 84 -0.09 -26.51 13.82
C LEU A 84 0.56 -25.48 12.87
N PRO A 85 1.49 -25.83 11.97
CA PRO A 85 2.13 -24.86 11.07
C PRO A 85 1.12 -24.20 10.11
N THR A 86 0.23 -24.99 9.52
CA THR A 86 -0.80 -24.50 8.59
C THR A 86 -1.78 -23.56 9.30
N LEU A 87 -2.17 -23.90 10.52
CA LEU A 87 -3.10 -23.09 11.30
C LEU A 87 -2.44 -21.79 11.81
N LEU A 88 -1.17 -21.83 12.20
CA LEU A 88 -0.42 -20.63 12.59
C LEU A 88 -0.10 -19.72 11.40
N GLN A 89 0.04 -20.27 10.19
CA GLN A 89 0.19 -19.48 8.97
C GLN A 89 -1.10 -18.69 8.68
N ARG A 90 -2.26 -19.32 8.87
CA ARG A 90 -3.59 -18.69 8.71
C ARG A 90 -3.92 -17.70 9.82
N PHE A 91 -3.64 -18.04 11.07
CA PHE A 91 -3.95 -17.22 12.25
C PHE A 91 -2.67 -16.64 12.86
N GLN A 92 -2.21 -15.53 12.28
CA GLN A 92 -1.04 -14.78 12.70
C GLN A 92 -1.30 -14.04 14.03
N PRO A 93 -0.26 -13.70 14.82
CA PRO A 93 -0.43 -12.82 15.96
C PRO A 93 -0.93 -11.44 15.50
N LEU A 94 -1.86 -10.86 16.26
CA LEU A 94 -2.42 -9.55 15.97
C LEU A 94 -1.63 -8.48 16.73
N ASP A 95 -1.02 -7.54 16.01
CA ASP A 95 -0.34 -6.40 16.61
C ASP A 95 -1.17 -5.10 16.50
N ALA A 96 -0.86 -4.09 17.31
CA ALA A 96 -1.48 -2.78 17.21
C ALA A 96 -1.22 -2.13 15.84
N THR A 97 -0.03 -2.36 15.28
CA THR A 97 0.35 -1.88 13.94
C THR A 97 -0.56 -2.41 12.84
N ASP A 98 -1.04 -3.65 12.94
CA ASP A 98 -1.97 -4.25 11.99
C ASP A 98 -3.35 -3.55 11.97
N LEU A 99 -3.76 -2.99 13.11
CA LEU A 99 -5.02 -2.27 13.27
C LEU A 99 -4.93 -0.81 12.80
N GLU A 100 -3.73 -0.22 12.81
CA GLU A 100 -3.49 1.17 12.43
C GLU A 100 -3.07 1.30 10.96
N ALA A 101 -2.10 0.51 10.50
CA ALA A 101 -1.52 0.58 9.16
C ALA A 101 -2.54 0.28 8.05
N THR A 102 -3.59 -0.46 8.38
CA THR A 102 -4.68 -0.81 7.46
C THR A 102 -5.68 0.31 7.24
N THR A 103 -5.85 1.23 8.20
CA THR A 103 -6.61 2.45 7.96
C THR A 103 -5.91 3.21 6.83
N GLU A 104 -4.60 3.41 6.93
CA GLU A 104 -3.83 4.00 5.84
C GLU A 104 -3.84 3.15 4.58
N ALA A 105 -3.66 1.83 4.63
CA ALA A 105 -3.53 0.98 3.43
C ALA A 105 -4.83 0.78 2.64
N ILE A 106 -5.99 0.72 3.30
CA ILE A 106 -7.32 0.74 2.66
C ILE A 106 -7.64 2.15 2.15
N LEU A 107 -7.25 3.16 2.94
CA LEU A 107 -7.34 4.57 2.59
C LEU A 107 -6.18 5.04 1.71
N LEU A 108 -5.29 4.14 1.21
CA LEU A 108 -4.08 4.56 0.51
C LEU A 108 -4.57 5.15 -0.79
N ASP A 109 -4.71 6.46 -0.71
CA ASP A 109 -4.73 7.36 -1.81
C ASP A 109 -3.60 6.90 -2.72
N HIS A 110 -3.97 6.38 -3.88
CA HIS A 110 -3.05 6.11 -4.97
C HIS A 110 -2.10 7.29 -5.27
N THR A 111 -2.43 8.49 -4.78
CA THR A 111 -1.61 9.70 -4.88
C THR A 111 -0.63 9.92 -3.72
N GLN A 112 -0.69 9.17 -2.61
CA GLN A 112 0.28 9.31 -1.51
C GLN A 112 1.67 8.86 -1.97
N ARG A 113 2.56 9.84 -2.13
CA ARG A 113 3.99 9.61 -2.40
C ARG A 113 4.65 8.92 -1.21
N GLY A 114 5.53 7.94 -1.48
CA GLY A 114 6.27 7.22 -0.44
C GLY A 114 5.58 5.97 0.11
N GLY A 115 4.35 5.64 -0.30
CA GLY A 115 3.65 4.42 0.10
C GLY A 115 4.10 3.13 -0.61
N ARG A 116 5.23 3.16 -1.33
CA ARG A 116 5.73 2.09 -2.23
C ARG A 116 5.79 0.70 -1.56
N ASN A 117 6.15 0.66 -0.27
CA ASN A 117 6.42 -0.60 0.46
C ASN A 117 5.37 -0.91 1.55
N LYS A 118 4.29 -0.13 1.65
CA LYS A 118 3.24 -0.40 2.66
C LYS A 118 2.37 -1.55 2.16
N LEU A 119 2.68 -2.75 2.63
CA LEU A 119 1.86 -3.94 2.41
C LEU A 119 0.58 -3.84 3.23
N LEU A 120 -0.50 -4.41 2.68
CA LEU A 120 -1.74 -4.56 3.42
C LEU A 120 -1.52 -5.58 4.54
N SER A 121 -2.00 -5.30 5.76
CA SER A 121 -1.86 -6.24 6.88
C SER A 121 -2.44 -7.61 6.53
N TRP A 122 -1.83 -8.66 7.07
CA TRP A 122 -2.22 -10.06 6.88
C TRP A 122 -3.69 -10.32 7.20
N ILE A 123 -4.32 -9.50 8.05
CA ILE A 123 -5.76 -9.57 8.36
C ILE A 123 -6.60 -9.54 7.08
N TRP A 124 -6.14 -8.88 6.02
CA TRP A 124 -6.85 -8.80 4.74
C TRP A 124 -6.44 -9.86 3.71
N ALA A 125 -5.32 -10.54 3.92
CA ALA A 125 -4.81 -11.56 3.00
C ALA A 125 -5.52 -12.91 3.16
N VAL A 126 -6.29 -13.09 4.24
CA VAL A 126 -6.97 -14.35 4.54
C VAL A 126 -8.43 -14.27 4.10
N ASP A 127 -8.81 -15.09 3.12
CA ASP A 127 -10.20 -15.48 2.91
C ASP A 127 -10.59 -16.45 4.02
N VAL A 128 -11.10 -15.88 5.11
CA VAL A 128 -11.42 -16.64 6.29
C VAL A 128 -12.82 -17.23 6.12
N GLY A 129 -12.92 -18.43 5.55
CA GLY A 129 -14.14 -19.23 5.59
C GLY A 129 -15.31 -18.72 4.75
N GLY A 130 -15.06 -18.12 3.59
CA GLY A 130 -16.14 -17.60 2.73
C GLY A 130 -16.74 -16.29 3.24
N ASP A 131 -16.01 -15.57 4.10
CA ASP A 131 -16.39 -14.27 4.67
C ASP A 131 -16.82 -13.24 3.60
N THR A 132 -16.26 -13.37 2.40
CA THR A 132 -16.57 -12.53 1.24
C THR A 132 -18.01 -12.72 0.75
N ASP A 133 -18.60 -13.91 0.92
CA ASP A 133 -19.98 -14.20 0.53
C ASP A 133 -21.00 -13.72 1.58
N ASN A 134 -20.57 -13.57 2.84
CA ASN A 134 -21.44 -13.19 3.96
C ASN A 134 -21.59 -11.66 4.13
N SER A 135 -20.80 -10.85 3.41
CA SER A 135 -20.84 -9.38 3.50
C SER A 135 -20.59 -8.73 2.15
N GLU A 136 -21.65 -8.17 1.57
CA GLU A 136 -21.59 -7.37 0.32
C GLU A 136 -20.56 -6.25 0.42
N TRP A 137 -20.47 -5.60 1.59
CA TRP A 137 -19.52 -4.52 1.82
C TRP A 137 -18.05 -5.01 1.82
N LEU A 138 -17.75 -6.18 2.40
CA LEU A 138 -16.40 -6.75 2.33
C LEU A 138 -16.05 -7.16 0.90
N SER A 139 -17.01 -7.77 0.19
CA SER A 139 -16.83 -8.15 -1.23
C SER A 139 -16.46 -6.95 -2.10
N GLU A 140 -17.21 -5.85 -2.00
CA GLU A 140 -16.90 -4.60 -2.70
C GLU A 140 -15.54 -4.02 -2.28
N LEU A 141 -15.22 -4.05 -0.97
CA LEU A 141 -13.94 -3.58 -0.48
C LEU A 141 -12.76 -4.38 -1.07
N HIS A 142 -12.86 -5.71 -1.09
CA HIS A 142 -11.87 -6.61 -1.68
C HIS A 142 -11.74 -6.37 -3.19
N ARG A 143 -12.86 -6.24 -3.92
CA ARG A 143 -12.88 -5.93 -5.35
C ARG A 143 -12.19 -4.60 -5.67
N VAL A 144 -12.53 -3.54 -4.95
CA VAL A 144 -11.92 -2.22 -5.12
C VAL A 144 -10.44 -2.24 -4.78
N ASN A 145 -10.05 -2.90 -3.68
CA ASN A 145 -8.66 -3.01 -3.30
C ASN A 145 -7.85 -3.79 -4.35
N TRP A 146 -8.38 -4.92 -4.84
CA TRP A 146 -7.74 -5.68 -5.91
C TRP A 146 -7.55 -4.85 -7.18
N LEU A 147 -8.59 -4.13 -7.64
CA LEU A 147 -8.49 -3.24 -8.80
C LEU A 147 -7.41 -2.18 -8.63
N ARG A 148 -7.28 -1.60 -7.42
CA ARG A 148 -6.23 -0.61 -7.11
C ARG A 148 -4.83 -1.21 -7.12
N GLN A 149 -4.66 -2.40 -6.55
CA GLN A 149 -3.36 -3.08 -6.56
C GLN A 149 -2.97 -3.47 -8.00
N LYS A 150 -3.91 -4.00 -8.78
CA LYS A 150 -3.69 -4.30 -10.20
C LYS A 150 -3.27 -3.04 -10.97
N ALA A 151 -4.03 -1.95 -10.88
CA ALA A 151 -3.68 -0.69 -11.54
C ALA A 151 -2.33 -0.11 -11.10
N ARG A 152 -1.88 -0.39 -9.87
CA ARG A 152 -0.57 -0.01 -9.37
C ARG A 152 0.54 -0.87 -9.99
N THR A 153 0.32 -2.18 -10.08
CA THR A 153 1.24 -3.11 -10.73
C THR A 153 1.39 -2.76 -12.21
N ASP A 154 0.28 -2.62 -12.94
CA ASP A 154 0.27 -2.27 -14.36
C ASP A 154 1.05 -0.96 -14.62
N ARG A 155 0.81 0.07 -13.78
CA ARG A 155 1.57 1.34 -13.86
C ARG A 155 3.06 1.15 -13.59
N TRP A 156 3.45 0.25 -12.69
CA TRP A 156 4.87 -0.03 -12.46
C TRP A 156 5.56 -0.70 -13.61
N GLU A 157 4.88 -1.62 -14.28
CA GLU A 157 5.37 -2.24 -15.49
C GLU A 157 5.56 -1.19 -16.59
N GLU A 158 4.57 -0.30 -16.80
CA GLU A 158 4.68 0.81 -17.74
C GLU A 158 5.83 1.77 -17.39
N GLN A 159 5.90 2.21 -16.13
CA GLN A 159 6.91 3.16 -15.67
C GLN A 159 8.32 2.59 -15.76
N TYR A 160 8.49 1.29 -15.54
CA TYR A 160 9.79 0.64 -15.73
C TYR A 160 10.27 0.78 -17.18
N VAL A 161 9.39 0.51 -18.16
CA VAL A 161 9.71 0.65 -19.59
C VAL A 161 9.96 2.12 -19.95
N ILE A 162 9.12 3.03 -19.46
CA ILE A 162 9.23 4.47 -19.72
C ILE A 162 10.57 5.01 -19.19
N VAL A 163 10.92 4.72 -17.94
CA VAL A 163 12.16 5.22 -17.32
C VAL A 163 13.40 4.74 -18.09
N GLN A 164 13.42 3.48 -18.54
CA GLN A 164 14.51 2.97 -19.37
C GLN A 164 14.64 3.72 -20.70
N GLU A 165 13.51 4.09 -21.33
CA GLU A 165 13.56 4.88 -22.56
C GLU A 165 13.89 6.35 -22.29
N GLU A 166 13.40 6.94 -21.20
CA GLU A 166 13.72 8.31 -20.77
C GLU A 166 15.22 8.47 -20.48
N MET A 167 15.87 7.48 -19.86
CA MET A 167 17.32 7.45 -19.67
C MET A 167 18.07 7.54 -21.02
N LYS A 168 17.67 6.73 -22.00
CA LYS A 168 18.25 6.77 -23.36
C LYS A 168 17.94 8.09 -24.07
N GLN A 169 16.71 8.59 -23.96
CA GLN A 169 16.31 9.86 -24.55
C GLN A 169 17.07 11.04 -23.94
N THR A 170 17.39 10.99 -22.65
CA THR A 170 18.19 12.01 -21.97
C THR A 170 19.58 12.11 -22.57
N VAL A 171 20.27 10.97 -22.76
CA VAL A 171 21.57 10.91 -23.43
C VAL A 171 21.48 11.47 -24.85
N ARG A 172 20.50 11.00 -25.65
CA ARG A 172 20.29 11.47 -27.03
C ARG A 172 19.99 12.98 -27.09
N SER A 173 19.25 13.50 -26.12
CA SER A 173 18.91 14.93 -26.01
C SER A 173 20.15 15.78 -25.76
N PHE A 174 21.05 15.32 -24.89
CA PHE A 174 22.32 16.01 -24.66
C PHE A 174 23.24 15.96 -25.88
N GLU A 175 23.35 14.82 -26.56
CA GLU A 175 24.09 14.69 -27.82
C GLU A 175 23.50 15.61 -28.91
N TRP A 176 22.18 15.64 -29.02
CA TRP A 176 21.49 16.52 -29.95
C TRP A 176 21.75 18.00 -29.64
N LYS A 177 21.67 18.42 -28.37
CA LYS A 177 22.01 19.79 -27.95
C LYS A 177 23.46 20.14 -28.29
N ALA A 178 24.41 19.22 -28.05
CA ALA A 178 25.79 19.43 -28.45
C ALA A 178 25.92 19.66 -29.97
N SER A 179 25.21 18.85 -30.78
CA SER A 179 25.20 19.02 -32.24
C SER A 179 24.57 20.34 -32.70
N GLN A 180 23.59 20.88 -31.95
CA GLN A 180 23.03 22.20 -32.27
C GLN A 180 24.06 23.31 -32.06
N TRP A 181 24.89 23.22 -31.02
CA TRP A 181 25.99 24.17 -30.81
C TRP A 181 27.08 24.05 -31.87
N ASP A 182 27.38 22.82 -32.34
CA ASP A 182 28.35 22.61 -33.41
C ASP A 182 27.90 23.25 -34.74
N ARG A 183 26.60 23.27 -35.02
CA ARG A 183 26.04 23.91 -36.22
C ARG A 183 26.21 25.43 -36.23
N LEU A 184 26.44 26.05 -35.09
CA LEU A 184 26.68 27.50 -34.99
C LEU A 184 28.15 27.87 -35.22
N LEU A 185 29.05 26.88 -35.33
CA LEU A 185 30.45 27.13 -35.66
C LEU A 185 30.57 27.66 -37.09
N GLY A 186 31.41 28.69 -37.30
CA GLY A 186 31.52 29.40 -38.58
C GLY A 186 30.46 30.48 -38.81
N HIS A 187 29.45 30.58 -37.94
CA HIS A 187 28.47 31.66 -37.96
C HIS A 187 28.76 32.68 -36.84
N GLY A 188 29.59 33.68 -37.16
CA GLY A 188 29.88 34.81 -36.28
C GLY A 188 31.37 35.07 -36.05
N GLY A 189 31.67 36.02 -35.16
CA GLY A 189 33.05 36.34 -34.77
C GLY A 189 33.71 35.31 -33.84
N PRO A 190 35.04 35.39 -33.61
CA PRO A 190 35.82 34.40 -32.87
C PRO A 190 35.34 34.11 -31.44
N GLY A 191 34.79 35.12 -30.75
CA GLY A 191 34.23 34.95 -29.41
C GLY A 191 32.93 34.14 -29.37
N HIS A 192 32.11 34.23 -30.42
CA HIS A 192 30.90 33.41 -30.53
C HIS A 192 31.26 31.94 -30.74
N GLU A 193 32.30 31.67 -31.54
CA GLU A 193 32.76 30.30 -31.74
C GLU A 193 33.36 29.68 -30.48
N SER A 194 34.16 30.43 -29.72
CA SER A 194 34.74 29.92 -28.47
C SER A 194 33.65 29.59 -27.45
N TYR A 195 32.60 30.41 -27.38
CA TYR A 195 31.43 30.16 -26.56
C TYR A 195 30.64 28.93 -27.04
N ALA A 196 30.37 28.81 -28.34
CA ALA A 196 29.68 27.65 -28.91
C ALA A 196 30.45 26.33 -28.64
N ARG A 197 31.77 26.33 -28.81
CA ARG A 197 32.63 25.17 -28.47
C ARG A 197 32.53 24.80 -26.99
N ARG A 198 32.55 25.79 -26.08
CA ARG A 198 32.39 25.57 -24.64
C ARG A 198 31.04 24.94 -24.31
N GLN A 199 29.95 25.45 -24.88
CA GLN A 199 28.60 24.91 -24.66
C GLN A 199 28.47 23.49 -25.22
N GLY A 200 28.96 23.24 -26.44
CA GLY A 200 29.00 21.89 -27.02
C GLY A 200 29.79 20.90 -26.15
N ALA A 201 30.94 21.30 -25.63
CA ALA A 201 31.73 20.47 -24.71
C ALA A 201 30.99 20.15 -23.40
N MET A 202 30.30 21.13 -22.81
CA MET A 202 29.47 20.91 -21.61
C MET A 202 28.37 19.87 -21.85
N TRP A 203 27.60 20.00 -22.94
CA TRP A 203 26.53 19.05 -23.25
C TRP A 203 27.07 17.64 -23.55
N ARG A 204 28.23 17.52 -24.20
CA ARG A 204 28.90 16.21 -24.36
C ARG A 204 29.36 15.62 -23.03
N GLY A 205 29.85 16.45 -22.11
CA GLY A 205 30.18 16.02 -20.74
C GLY A 205 28.97 15.42 -20.03
N MET A 206 27.83 16.13 -20.04
CA MET A 206 26.57 15.65 -19.48
C MET A 206 26.08 14.36 -20.15
N ALA A 207 26.23 14.22 -21.48
CA ALA A 207 25.89 12.99 -22.19
C ALA A 207 26.76 11.80 -21.77
N ALA A 208 28.06 12.02 -21.59
CA ALA A 208 29.00 10.99 -21.16
C ALA A 208 28.73 10.55 -19.72
N GLU A 209 28.47 11.51 -18.82
CA GLU A 209 28.10 11.26 -17.43
C GLU A 209 26.77 10.47 -17.35
N ALA A 210 25.72 10.94 -18.02
CA ALA A 210 24.43 10.25 -18.07
C ALA A 210 24.54 8.82 -18.63
N ARG A 211 25.37 8.59 -19.65
CA ARG A 211 25.60 7.24 -20.21
C ARG A 211 26.37 6.32 -19.25
N ALA A 212 27.15 6.88 -18.33
CA ALA A 212 27.88 6.10 -17.33
C ALA A 212 27.01 5.78 -16.10
N GLU A 213 26.06 6.65 -15.76
CA GLU A 213 25.16 6.46 -14.61
C GLU A 213 23.94 5.57 -14.91
N PHE A 214 23.40 5.62 -16.13
CA PHE A 214 22.23 4.83 -16.55
C PHE A 214 22.60 3.43 -17.05
#